data_AF-A0A942XVD3-F1
#
_entry.id   AF-A0A942XVD3-F1
#
_cell.length_a   1.000
_cell.length_b   1.000
_cell.length_c   1.000
_cell.angle_alpha   90.00
_cell.angle_beta   90.00
_cell.angle_gamma   90.00
#
_symmetry.space_group_name_H-M   'P 1'
#
loop_
_entity.id
_entity.type
_entity.pdbx_description
1 polymer ?
#
loop_
_entity_poly.entity_id
_entity_poly.type
_entity_poly.pdbx_seq_one_letter_code
_entity_poly.pdbx_strand_id
1 'polypeptide(L)'
;MRNTLYRQMVYWINMYRTWIKVADDNLYKEHIISRSDRTDYVVSRTLVLRAFKANGQYAEGTTWEIPEHELDRALATHRKQDASFRQRIKKAAMYLSPADAEAIIRLATYGIVRLELVIPPVPVREKPYYL
;
A
#
# COMPACT_ATOMS: atom_id res chain seq x y z
N MET A 1 -1.16 -11.46 -3.00
CA MET A 1 -1.78 -10.93 -1.77
C MET A 1 -3.25 -11.28 -1.77
N ARG A 2 -3.86 -11.63 -0.63
CA ARG A 2 -5.32 -11.85 -0.61
C ARG A 2 -6.03 -10.59 -1.13
N ASN A 3 -6.91 -10.75 -2.12
CA ASN A 3 -7.58 -9.64 -2.81
C ASN A 3 -8.30 -8.67 -1.85
N THR A 4 -8.84 -9.16 -0.73
CA THR A 4 -9.48 -8.31 0.28
C THR A 4 -8.50 -7.36 0.99
N LEU A 5 -7.28 -7.82 1.31
CA LEU A 5 -6.22 -6.97 1.87
C LEU A 5 -5.71 -5.98 0.83
N TYR A 6 -5.55 -6.43 -0.42
CA TYR A 6 -5.13 -5.59 -1.54
C TYR A 6 -6.11 -4.42 -1.74
N ARG A 7 -7.41 -4.71 -1.82
CA ARG A 7 -8.45 -3.68 -1.96
C ARG A 7 -8.50 -2.72 -0.77
N GLN A 8 -8.33 -3.22 0.45
CA GLN A 8 -8.28 -2.37 1.64
C GLN A 8 -7.06 -1.41 1.61
N MET A 9 -5.91 -1.91 1.15
CA MET A 9 -4.70 -1.09 0.98
C MET A 9 -4.92 0.01 -0.08
N VAL A 10 -5.45 -0.35 -1.25
CA VAL A 10 -5.80 0.62 -2.32
C VAL A 10 -6.77 1.68 -1.81
N TYR A 11 -7.77 1.28 -1.04
CA TYR A 11 -8.72 2.20 -0.40
C TYR A 11 -8.01 3.23 0.48
N TRP A 12 -7.11 2.82 1.37
CA TRP A 12 -6.38 3.76 2.24
C TRP A 12 -5.46 4.70 1.47
N ILE A 13 -4.77 4.21 0.45
CA ILE A 13 -3.94 5.06 -0.41
C ILE A 13 -4.82 6.14 -1.04
N ASN A 14 -5.94 5.77 -1.64
CA ASN A 14 -6.82 6.74 -2.29
C ASN A 14 -7.50 7.71 -1.32
N MET A 15 -7.84 7.27 -0.11
CA MET A 15 -8.53 8.06 0.90
C MET A 15 -7.61 9.10 1.56
N TYR A 16 -6.38 8.72 1.89
CA TYR A 16 -5.47 9.51 2.72
C TYR A 16 -4.21 9.97 1.99
N ARG A 17 -4.19 9.87 0.66
CA ARG A 17 -3.09 10.34 -0.19
C ARG A 17 -2.74 11.80 0.05
N THR A 18 -1.46 12.09 0.06
CA THR A 18 -0.92 13.45 0.18
C THR A 18 -0.21 13.92 -1.07
N TRP A 19 0.47 13.01 -1.78
CA TRP A 19 1.19 13.31 -3.03
C TRP A 19 1.21 12.16 -4.06
N ILE A 20 0.93 10.92 -3.65
CA ILE A 20 0.82 9.74 -4.53
C ILE A 20 -0.64 9.30 -4.66
N LYS A 21 -1.07 8.93 -5.86
CA LYS A 21 -2.36 8.25 -6.12
C LYS A 21 -2.12 6.86 -6.70
N VAL A 22 -3.15 6.01 -6.60
CA VAL A 22 -3.20 4.76 -7.38
C VAL A 22 -3.60 5.13 -8.81
N ALA A 23 -2.73 4.87 -9.78
CA ALA A 23 -2.98 5.11 -11.20
C ALA A 23 -3.65 3.90 -11.86
N ASP A 24 -3.29 2.69 -11.45
CA ASP A 24 -3.91 1.44 -11.87
C ASP A 24 -3.75 0.40 -10.76
N ASP A 25 -4.83 -0.26 -10.36
CA ASP A 25 -4.84 -1.31 -9.34
C ASP A 25 -5.15 -2.70 -9.91
N ASN A 26 -5.33 -2.84 -11.22
CA ASN A 26 -5.71 -4.08 -11.88
C ASN A 26 -4.88 -4.38 -13.14
N LEU A 27 -3.74 -3.71 -13.32
CA LEU A 27 -2.77 -4.01 -14.37
C LEU A 27 -2.17 -5.41 -14.17
N TYR A 28 -2.34 -6.31 -15.13
CA TYR A 28 -1.64 -7.59 -15.17
C TYR A 28 -0.55 -7.53 -16.22
N LYS A 29 0.69 -7.85 -15.81
CA LYS A 29 1.81 -7.94 -16.74
C LYS A 29 2.84 -8.94 -16.26
N GLU A 30 3.74 -9.27 -17.18
CA GLU A 30 4.85 -10.17 -16.93
C GLU A 30 5.93 -9.50 -16.08
N HIS A 31 6.43 -10.22 -15.08
CA HIS A 31 7.50 -9.81 -14.19
C HIS A 31 8.57 -10.86 -14.13
N ILE A 32 9.82 -10.42 -14.18
CA ILE A 32 10.99 -11.27 -14.04
C ILE A 32 11.16 -11.65 -12.58
N ILE A 33 11.26 -12.95 -12.29
CA ILE A 33 11.61 -13.48 -10.98
C ILE A 33 12.88 -14.30 -11.10
N SER A 34 13.85 -13.99 -10.25
CA SER A 34 15.04 -14.83 -10.07
C SER A 34 14.72 -15.99 -9.13
N ARG A 35 14.88 -17.24 -9.59
CA ARG A 35 14.91 -18.43 -8.75
C ARG A 35 16.25 -19.11 -8.93
N SER A 36 17.08 -19.14 -7.87
CA SER A 36 18.35 -19.88 -7.77
C SER A 36 19.25 -19.89 -9.03
N ASP A 37 18.95 -20.71 -10.03
CA ASP A 37 19.69 -20.94 -11.28
C ASP A 37 18.96 -20.48 -12.56
N ARG A 38 17.73 -19.96 -12.47
CA ARG A 38 16.89 -19.58 -13.62
C ARG A 38 16.18 -18.24 -13.43
N THR A 39 16.01 -17.56 -14.57
CA THR A 39 15.13 -16.40 -14.71
C THR A 39 13.78 -16.91 -15.18
N ASP A 40 12.79 -16.89 -14.30
CA ASP A 40 11.42 -17.23 -14.62
C ASP A 40 10.60 -15.95 -14.81
N TYR A 41 9.48 -16.10 -15.51
CA TYR A 41 8.52 -15.03 -15.71
C TYR A 41 7.21 -15.39 -15.02
N VAL A 42 6.59 -14.41 -14.35
CA VAL A 42 5.23 -14.56 -13.81
C VAL A 42 4.36 -13.42 -14.30
N VAL A 43 3.16 -13.75 -14.76
CA VAL A 43 2.12 -12.75 -14.95
C VAL A 43 1.45 -12.52 -13.60
N SER A 44 1.54 -11.31 -13.06
CA SER A 44 0.91 -10.96 -11.79
C SER A 44 0.28 -9.57 -11.84
N ARG A 45 -0.69 -9.33 -10.95
CA ARG A 45 -1.25 -7.99 -10.76
C ARG A 45 -0.13 -7.04 -10.32
N THR A 46 -0.22 -5.80 -10.77
CA THR A 46 0.76 -4.75 -10.52
C THR A 46 0.02 -3.53 -10.02
N LEU A 47 0.37 -3.07 -8.82
CA LEU A 47 -0.12 -1.80 -8.31
C LEU A 47 0.73 -0.69 -8.93
N VAL A 48 0.10 0.22 -9.67
CA VAL A 48 0.75 1.38 -10.26
C VAL A 48 0.46 2.60 -9.40
N LEU A 49 1.49 3.15 -8.79
CA LEU A 49 1.45 4.39 -8.03
C LEU A 49 1.97 5.53 -8.89
N ARG A 50 1.37 6.71 -8.79
CA ARG A 50 1.81 7.90 -9.52
C ARG A 50 1.79 9.13 -8.63
N ALA A 51 2.87 9.89 -8.66
CA ALA A 51 2.94 11.21 -8.03
C ALA A 51 1.99 12.17 -8.77
N PHE A 52 1.01 12.74 -8.08
CA PHE A 52 0.13 13.78 -8.63
C PHE A 52 0.59 15.20 -8.30
N LYS A 53 1.65 15.33 -7.50
CA LYS A 53 2.42 16.56 -7.28
C LYS A 53 3.85 16.16 -6.92
N ALA A 54 4.80 17.08 -7.08
CA ALA A 54 6.19 16.85 -6.67
C ALA A 54 6.30 16.66 -5.15
N ASN A 55 7.22 15.81 -4.72
CA ASN A 55 7.56 15.63 -3.31
C ASN A 55 9.05 15.27 -3.16
N GLY A 56 9.82 16.16 -2.54
CA GLY A 56 11.27 16.02 -2.43
C GLY A 56 11.93 15.86 -3.80
N GLN A 57 12.63 14.75 -4.01
CA GLN A 57 13.34 14.42 -5.25
C GLN A 57 12.44 13.88 -6.38
N TYR A 58 11.16 13.59 -6.09
CA TYR A 58 10.26 12.99 -7.06
C TYR A 58 9.42 14.06 -7.76
N ALA A 59 9.53 14.11 -9.09
CA ALA A 59 8.75 15.01 -9.91
C ALA A 59 7.28 14.56 -10.00
N GLU A 60 6.37 15.50 -10.27
CA GLU A 60 5.00 15.17 -10.64
C GLU A 60 4.98 14.24 -11.85
N GLY A 61 4.11 13.23 -11.83
CA GLY A 61 4.01 12.24 -12.87
C GLY A 61 4.94 11.04 -12.74
N THR A 62 5.90 11.06 -11.80
CA THR A 62 6.74 9.89 -11.48
C THR A 62 5.83 8.69 -11.14
N THR A 63 6.14 7.53 -11.74
CA THR A 63 5.35 6.31 -11.61
C THR A 63 6.19 5.19 -11.00
N TRP A 64 5.60 4.42 -10.10
CA TRP A 64 6.18 3.20 -9.53
C TRP A 64 5.23 2.04 -9.76
N GLU A 65 5.78 0.94 -10.24
CA GLU A 65 5.05 -0.29 -10.47
C GLU A 65 5.48 -1.32 -9.43
N ILE A 66 4.52 -1.82 -8.66
CA ILE A 66 4.78 -2.71 -7.55
C ILE A 66 4.06 -4.03 -7.84
N PRO A 67 4.80 -5.09 -8.20
CA PRO A 67 4.20 -6.39 -8.45
C PRO A 67 3.55 -6.97 -7.20
N GLU A 68 2.49 -7.75 -7.36
CA GLU A 68 1.75 -8.36 -6.26
C GLU A 68 2.63 -9.29 -5.39
N HIS A 69 3.62 -9.95 -5.99
CA HIS A 69 4.53 -10.83 -5.24
C HIS A 69 5.48 -10.05 -4.31
N GLU A 70 5.85 -8.81 -4.66
CA GLU A 70 6.60 -7.93 -3.75
C GLU A 70 5.71 -7.42 -2.61
N LEU A 71 4.43 -7.14 -2.89
CA LEU A 71 3.45 -6.83 -1.86
C LEU A 71 3.25 -8.00 -0.88
N ASP A 72 3.25 -9.24 -1.39
CA ASP A 72 3.20 -10.44 -0.55
C ASP A 72 4.42 -10.60 0.33
N ARG A 73 5.61 -10.39 -0.24
CA ARG A 73 6.88 -10.43 0.50
C ARG A 73 6.92 -9.38 1.60
N ALA A 74 6.49 -8.16 1.29
CA ALA A 74 6.37 -7.06 2.24
C ALA A 74 5.37 -7.38 3.36
N LEU A 75 4.19 -7.89 3.01
CA LEU A 75 3.16 -8.31 3.97
C LEU A 75 3.67 -9.42 4.91
N ALA A 76 4.38 -10.41 4.38
CA ALA A 76 4.98 -11.47 5.18
C ALA A 76 6.06 -10.93 6.14
N THR A 77 6.85 -9.97 5.69
CA THR A 77 7.86 -9.29 6.51
C THR A 77 7.22 -8.47 7.63
N HIS A 78 6.22 -7.65 7.31
CA HIS A 78 5.49 -6.84 8.31
C HIS A 78 4.81 -7.73 9.37
N ARG A 79 4.22 -8.87 8.97
CA ARG A 79 3.65 -9.87 9.89
C ARG A 79 4.68 -10.47 10.86
N LYS A 80 5.95 -10.56 10.46
CA LYS A 80 7.02 -11.07 11.34
C LYS A 80 7.49 -9.99 12.31
N GLN A 81 7.50 -8.73 11.89
CA GLN A 81 7.97 -7.59 12.67
C GLN A 81 6.93 -7.12 13.70
N ASP A 82 5.64 -7.15 13.38
CA ASP A 82 4.57 -6.66 14.25
C ASP A 82 3.54 -7.77 14.57
N ALA A 83 3.61 -8.27 15.81
CA ALA A 83 2.71 -9.29 16.32
C ALA A 83 1.25 -8.79 16.46
N SER A 84 1.05 -7.52 16.79
CA SER A 84 -0.28 -6.90 16.89
C SER A 84 -0.93 -6.79 15.52
N PHE A 85 -0.20 -6.26 14.53
CA PHE A 85 -0.62 -6.27 13.13
C PHE A 85 -1.03 -7.67 12.69
N ARG A 86 -0.15 -8.66 12.90
CA ARG A 86 -0.41 -10.06 12.53
C ARG A 86 -1.72 -10.58 13.15
N GLN A 87 -1.99 -10.27 14.42
CA GLN A 87 -3.25 -10.67 15.07
C GLN A 87 -4.46 -9.94 14.48
N ARG A 88 -4.37 -8.63 14.24
CA ARG A 88 -5.44 -7.81 13.65
C ARG A 88 -5.86 -8.33 12.27
N ILE A 89 -4.90 -8.50 11.36
CA ILE A 89 -5.21 -8.88 9.96
C ILE A 89 -5.57 -10.36 9.78
N LYS A 90 -5.31 -11.22 10.78
CA LYS A 90 -5.84 -12.59 10.80
C LYS A 90 -7.36 -12.59 10.98
N LYS A 91 -7.92 -11.63 11.72
CA LYS A 91 -9.37 -11.54 11.99
C LYS A 91 -10.14 -11.12 10.75
N ALA A 92 -9.74 -10.00 10.14
CA ALA A 92 -10.37 -9.48 8.94
C ALA A 92 -9.47 -8.47 8.23
N ALA A 93 -9.63 -8.35 6.91
CA ALA A 93 -8.90 -7.39 6.10
C ALA A 93 -9.19 -5.92 6.48
N MET A 94 -10.41 -5.64 6.98
CA MET A 94 -10.83 -4.30 7.42
C MET A 94 -9.94 -3.71 8.54
N TYR A 95 -9.21 -4.55 9.29
CA TYR A 95 -8.32 -4.09 10.35
C TYR A 95 -6.94 -3.67 9.85
N LEU A 96 -6.65 -3.78 8.54
CA LEU A 96 -5.50 -3.14 7.94
C LEU A 96 -5.70 -1.63 8.05
N SER A 97 -4.74 -0.91 8.62
CA SER A 97 -4.80 0.55 8.82
C SER A 97 -4.01 1.31 7.75
N PRO A 98 -4.16 2.65 7.65
CA PRO A 98 -3.32 3.46 6.76
C PRO A 98 -1.82 3.31 7.04
N ALA A 99 -1.43 3.20 8.31
CA ALA A 99 -0.04 2.98 8.70
C ALA A 99 0.49 1.60 8.25
N ASP A 100 -0.38 0.59 8.23
CA ASP A 100 -0.01 -0.73 7.71
C ASP A 100 0.17 -0.69 6.18
N ALA A 101 -0.68 0.06 5.46
CA ALA A 101 -0.53 0.29 4.02
C ALA A 101 0.80 1.00 3.70
N GLU A 102 1.14 2.06 4.44
CA GLU A 102 2.44 2.74 4.38
C GLU A 102 3.60 1.76 4.57
N ALA A 103 3.55 0.95 5.63
CA ALA A 103 4.62 0.00 5.94
C ALA A 103 4.78 -1.06 4.83
N ILE A 104 3.69 -1.59 4.30
CA ILE A 104 3.72 -2.60 3.22
C ILE A 104 4.32 -1.99 1.95
N ILE A 105 3.89 -0.80 1.52
CA ILE A 105 4.43 -0.15 0.31
C ILE A 105 5.91 0.21 0.49
N ARG A 106 6.28 0.73 1.65
CA ARG A 106 7.68 1.02 1.97
C ARG A 106 8.55 -0.24 1.91
N LEU A 107 8.08 -1.36 2.45
CA LEU A 107 8.81 -2.63 2.40
C LEU A 107 8.88 -3.21 0.98
N ALA A 108 7.78 -3.16 0.22
CA ALA A 108 7.71 -3.70 -1.14
C ALA A 108 8.58 -2.92 -2.14
N THR A 109 8.85 -1.66 -1.84
CA THR A 109 9.70 -0.79 -2.66
C THR A 109 11.09 -0.60 -2.06
N TYR A 110 11.49 -1.43 -1.10
CA TYR A 110 12.80 -1.36 -0.45
C TYR A 110 13.15 0.04 0.11
N GLY A 111 12.14 0.77 0.57
CA GLY A 111 12.26 2.10 1.15
C GLY A 111 12.20 3.27 0.17
N ILE A 112 12.09 3.01 -1.14
CA ILE A 112 12.04 4.04 -2.18
C ILE A 112 10.76 4.89 -2.06
N VAL A 113 9.60 4.23 -1.89
CA VAL A 113 8.30 4.90 -1.84
C VAL A 113 7.84 5.04 -0.40
N ARG A 114 7.53 6.29 -0.01
CA ARG A 114 6.80 6.65 1.20
C ARG A 114 5.52 7.36 0.77
N LEU A 115 4.37 6.82 1.16
CA LEU A 115 3.08 7.38 0.74
C LEU A 115 2.76 8.65 1.52
N GLU A 116 3.26 8.76 2.76
CA GLU A 116 3.02 9.87 3.67
C GLU A 116 1.52 10.10 3.90
N LEU A 117 0.78 9.02 4.16
CA LEU A 117 -0.67 9.09 4.35
C LEU A 117 -1.03 9.92 5.58
N VAL A 118 -2.00 10.84 5.43
CA VAL A 118 -2.47 11.71 6.53
C VAL A 118 -3.96 11.47 6.76
N ILE A 119 -4.31 11.09 7.99
CA ILE A 119 -5.70 10.95 8.43
C ILE A 119 -6.17 12.33 8.91
N PRO A 120 -7.14 12.97 8.23
CA PRO A 120 -7.69 14.24 8.71
C PRO A 120 -8.40 14.02 10.05
N PRO A 121 -8.33 15.00 10.98
CA PRO A 121 -9.07 14.92 12.23
C PRO A 121 -10.57 14.82 11.91
N VAL A 122 -11.25 13.84 12.52
CA VAL A 122 -12.71 13.74 12.42
C VAL A 122 -13.29 15.00 13.07
N PRO A 123 -14.14 15.79 12.38
CA PRO A 123 -14.84 16.89 13.03
C PRO A 123 -15.60 16.34 14.23
N VAL A 124 -15.26 16.80 15.43
CA VAL A 124 -16.01 16.45 16.63
C VAL A 124 -17.41 17.02 16.43
N ARG A 125 -18.39 16.14 16.29
CA ARG A 125 -19.80 16.54 16.23
C ARG A 125 -20.11 17.25 17.55
N GLU A 126 -20.19 18.59 17.53
CA GLU A 126 -20.55 19.37 18.70
C GLU A 126 -21.86 18.81 19.26
N LYS A 127 -21.84 18.42 20.54
CA LYS A 127 -23.06 17.98 21.22
C LYS A 127 -24.02 19.17 21.20
N PRO A 128 -25.29 19.00 20.77
CA PRO A 128 -26.25 20.08 20.90
C PRO A 128 -26.36 20.41 22.39
N TYR A 129 -25.99 21.64 22.74
CA TYR A 129 -26.27 22.20 24.05
C TYR A 129 -27.79 22.30 24.15
N TYR A 130 -28.41 21.38 24.85
CA TYR A 130 -29.76 21.59 25.34
C TYR A 130 -29.64 22.60 26.49
N LEU A 131 -29.98 23.86 26.19
CA LEU A 131 -30.28 24.90 27.16
C LEU A 131 -31.69 24.69 27.72
#